data_AF-A0A7V5MIC9-F1
#
_entry.id   AF-A0A7V5MIC9-F1
#
_cell.length_a   1.000
_cell.length_b   1.000
_cell.length_c   1.000
_cell.angle_alpha   90.00
_cell.angle_beta   90.00
_cell.angle_gamma   90.00
#
_symmetry.space_group_name_H-M   'P 1'
#
loop_
_entity.id
_entity.type
_entity.pdbx_description
1 polymer ?
#
loop_
_entity_poly.entity_id
_entity_poly.type
_entity_poly.pdbx_seq_one_letter_code
_entity_poly.pdbx_strand_id
1 'polypeptide(L)'
;MGEEAKKQLEQQLWNIANTLRGKMNADEFRDYILGFIFYKYLSEKMEDYANTMLKEDELSYQEVMGHEEQEALLEEIKAYAIEQLGYFLTPEELFSQIASRGNGTTDNFILEDLTSILRNIEQTTMGTESEDDFVHLFEDLDLTSTKLGKRVEQRNKLIVQVLIHLDKINFELKNHDRDVLGDAYEYLIAQFAAGAGKKAGEFYTPQQVSKILAKVVTHGKSKLKSVYDPTCGSGSLLLRVAKEVDDVSNFYGQELNRTTYNLARMNMIMHDV
;
A
#
# COMPACT_ATOMS: atom_id res chain seq x y z
N MET A 1 22.93 7.24 -1.34
CA MET A 1 22.68 6.43 -0.12
C MET A 1 21.45 5.53 -0.26
N GLY A 2 20.58 5.71 -1.27
CA GLY A 2 19.33 4.93 -1.40
C GLY A 2 19.42 3.46 -1.86
N GLU A 3 20.44 3.03 -2.61
CA GLU A 3 20.41 1.66 -3.20
C GLU A 3 20.60 0.53 -2.18
N GLU A 4 21.39 0.77 -1.12
CA GLU A 4 21.61 -0.22 -0.04
C GLU A 4 20.41 -0.26 0.91
N ALA A 5 19.87 0.90 1.29
CA ALA A 5 18.66 1.00 2.12
C ALA A 5 17.45 0.34 1.41
N LYS A 6 17.31 0.59 0.09
CA LYS A 6 16.30 -0.06 -0.74
C LYS A 6 16.43 -1.58 -0.74
N LYS A 7 17.62 -2.12 -1.00
CA LYS A 7 17.83 -3.59 -0.98
C LYS A 7 17.53 -4.19 0.39
N GLN A 8 17.87 -3.48 1.46
CA GLN A 8 17.55 -3.91 2.82
C GLN A 8 16.03 -3.94 3.05
N LEU A 9 15.30 -2.91 2.61
CA LEU A 9 13.84 -2.86 2.69
C LEU A 9 13.18 -3.99 1.88
N GLU A 10 13.58 -4.16 0.62
CA GLU A 10 13.14 -5.25 -0.26
C GLU A 10 13.30 -6.62 0.42
N GLN A 11 14.48 -6.85 1.00
CA GLN A 11 14.82 -8.11 1.63
C GLN A 11 14.08 -8.32 2.96
N GLN A 12 13.90 -7.26 3.76
CA GLN A 12 13.10 -7.31 4.99
C GLN A 12 11.65 -7.66 4.71
N LEU A 13 11.00 -6.97 3.76
CA LEU A 13 9.61 -7.23 3.39
C LEU A 13 9.44 -8.65 2.84
N TRP A 14 10.36 -9.10 1.98
CA TRP A 14 10.33 -10.46 1.45
C TRP A 14 10.55 -11.54 2.54
N ASN A 15 11.40 -11.27 3.52
CA ASN A 15 11.63 -12.16 4.65
C ASN A 15 10.38 -12.28 5.53
N ILE A 16 9.66 -11.18 5.77
CA ILE A 16 8.38 -11.20 6.48
C ILE A 16 7.39 -12.08 5.72
N ALA A 17 7.26 -11.88 4.42
CA ALA A 17 6.36 -12.67 3.58
C ALA A 17 6.66 -14.18 3.66
N ASN A 18 7.93 -14.57 3.53
CA ASN A 18 8.32 -15.97 3.59
C ASN A 18 8.17 -16.60 4.98
N THR A 19 8.44 -15.84 6.04
CA THR A 19 8.36 -16.33 7.41
C THR A 19 6.90 -16.51 7.84
N LEU A 20 6.03 -15.59 7.44
CA LEU A 20 4.67 -15.52 7.93
C LEU A 20 3.64 -16.21 7.03
N ARG A 21 3.94 -16.50 5.76
CA ARG A 21 3.01 -17.27 4.90
C ARG A 21 2.67 -18.66 5.45
N GLY A 22 3.50 -19.20 6.33
CA GLY A 22 3.27 -20.49 6.98
C GLY A 22 3.10 -21.63 5.95
N LYS A 23 1.91 -22.22 5.91
CA LYS A 23 1.56 -23.32 4.97
C LYS A 23 0.90 -22.83 3.68
N MET A 24 0.64 -21.53 3.54
CA MET A 24 0.05 -20.96 2.34
C MET A 24 1.08 -20.93 1.22
N ASN A 25 0.61 -21.12 -0.01
CA ASN A 25 1.46 -20.90 -1.17
C ASN A 25 1.74 -19.39 -1.33
N ALA A 26 2.87 -19.05 -1.96
CA ALA A 26 3.30 -17.65 -2.11
C ALA A 26 2.22 -16.78 -2.75
N ASP A 27 1.59 -17.25 -3.82
CA ASP A 27 0.51 -16.56 -4.52
C ASP A 27 -0.70 -16.25 -3.64
N GLU A 28 -1.03 -17.16 -2.71
CA GLU A 28 -2.19 -16.98 -1.83
C GLU A 28 -1.91 -15.99 -0.70
N PHE A 29 -0.64 -15.86 -0.30
CA PHE A 29 -0.23 -14.92 0.75
C PHE A 29 0.11 -13.53 0.18
N ARG A 30 0.37 -13.44 -1.12
CA ARG A 30 0.69 -12.20 -1.85
C ARG A 30 -0.34 -11.11 -1.56
N ASP A 31 -1.62 -11.39 -1.77
CA ASP A 31 -2.67 -10.36 -1.68
C ASP A 31 -2.77 -9.82 -0.24
N TYR A 32 -2.53 -10.68 0.76
CA TYR A 32 -2.46 -10.27 2.16
C TYR A 32 -1.30 -9.34 2.46
N ILE A 33 -0.08 -9.74 2.11
CA ILE A 33 1.09 -8.93 2.46
C ILE A 33 1.10 -7.60 1.69
N LEU A 34 0.71 -7.62 0.41
CA LEU A 34 0.66 -6.41 -0.42
C LEU A 34 -0.44 -5.47 0.04
N GLY A 35 -1.62 -5.99 0.42
CA GLY A 35 -2.69 -5.19 1.00
C GLY A 35 -2.29 -4.56 2.34
N PHE A 36 -1.61 -5.30 3.23
CA PHE A 36 -1.16 -4.75 4.51
C PHE A 36 -0.01 -3.75 4.37
N ILE A 37 0.90 -3.93 3.42
CA ILE A 37 1.93 -2.92 3.12
C ILE A 37 1.27 -1.64 2.61
N PHE A 38 0.27 -1.78 1.74
CA PHE A 38 -0.47 -0.63 1.22
C PHE A 38 -1.25 0.10 2.32
N TYR A 39 -1.96 -0.64 3.20
CA TYR A 39 -2.60 -0.04 4.37
C TYR A 39 -1.60 0.67 5.29
N LYS A 40 -0.42 0.07 5.54
CA LYS A 40 0.66 0.74 6.30
C LYS A 40 1.10 2.04 5.63
N TYR A 41 1.29 2.03 4.31
CA TYR A 41 1.63 3.23 3.55
C TYR A 41 0.57 4.33 3.72
N LEU A 42 -0.71 3.99 3.55
CA LEU A 42 -1.80 4.96 3.72
C LEU A 42 -1.84 5.52 5.14
N SER A 43 -1.64 4.65 6.15
CA SER A 43 -1.60 5.07 7.55
C SER A 43 -0.46 6.03 7.83
N GLU A 44 0.77 5.71 7.41
CA GLU A 44 1.93 6.58 7.68
C GLU A 44 1.84 7.90 6.91
N LYS A 45 1.30 7.88 5.68
CA LYS A 45 1.05 9.10 4.89
C LYS A 45 0.00 9.98 5.55
N MET A 46 -1.07 9.41 6.10
CA MET A 46 -2.11 10.12 6.85
C MET A 46 -1.54 10.74 8.13
N GLU A 47 -0.79 9.95 8.91
CA GLU A 47 -0.16 10.42 10.15
C GLU A 47 0.83 11.55 9.88
N ASP A 48 1.67 11.44 8.86
CA ASP A 48 2.63 12.48 8.49
C ASP A 48 1.94 13.76 8.00
N TYR A 49 0.84 13.62 7.24
CA TYR A 49 0.04 14.74 6.79
C TYR A 49 -0.62 15.48 7.97
N ALA A 50 -1.30 14.76 8.85
CA ALA A 50 -1.95 15.34 10.02
C ALA A 50 -0.93 15.98 10.99
N ASN A 51 0.21 15.33 11.24
CA ASN A 51 1.30 15.90 12.03
C ASN A 51 1.85 17.20 11.43
N THR A 52 1.82 17.33 10.09
CA THR A 52 2.25 18.57 9.42
C THR A 52 1.23 19.70 9.65
N MET A 53 -0.07 19.37 9.64
CA MET A 53 -1.14 20.34 9.93
C MET A 53 -1.11 20.81 11.39
N LEU A 54 -0.96 19.88 12.32
CA LEU A 54 -0.98 20.14 13.77
C LEU A 54 0.34 20.73 14.32
N LYS A 55 1.30 20.99 13.45
CA LYS A 55 2.64 21.43 13.84
C LYS A 55 2.64 22.78 14.58
N GLU A 56 1.72 23.68 14.21
CA GLU A 56 1.59 24.99 14.87
C GLU A 56 0.97 24.88 16.26
N ASP A 57 0.14 23.86 16.48
CA ASP A 57 -0.51 23.56 17.77
C ASP A 57 0.38 22.74 18.70
N GLU A 58 1.61 22.39 18.28
CA GLU A 58 2.56 21.52 19.00
C GLU A 58 1.95 20.15 19.38
N LEU A 59 0.99 19.67 18.59
CA LEU A 59 0.30 18.40 18.78
C LEU A 59 0.73 17.39 17.73
N SER A 60 0.93 16.13 18.14
CA SER A 60 0.97 15.01 17.22
C SER A 60 -0.44 14.49 16.93
N TYR A 61 -0.60 13.82 15.80
CA TYR A 61 -1.89 13.27 15.40
C TYR A 61 -2.42 12.23 16.40
N GLN A 62 -1.53 11.47 17.03
CA GLN A 62 -1.91 10.53 18.08
C GLN A 62 -2.42 11.23 19.35
N GLU A 63 -1.90 12.42 19.67
CA GLU A 63 -2.32 13.22 20.83
C GLU A 63 -3.68 13.89 20.65
N VAL A 64 -4.24 13.89 19.43
CA VAL A 64 -5.63 14.29 19.18
C VAL A 64 -6.60 13.37 19.92
N MET A 65 -6.24 12.10 20.15
CA MET A 65 -7.05 11.18 20.95
C MET A 65 -7.08 11.63 22.42
N GLY A 66 -8.29 11.93 22.91
CA GLY A 66 -8.49 12.43 24.27
C GLY A 66 -8.21 13.91 24.45
N HIS A 67 -7.93 14.65 23.37
CA HIS A 67 -7.84 16.11 23.39
C HIS A 67 -9.24 16.73 23.61
N GLU A 68 -9.29 17.87 24.30
CA GLU A 68 -10.56 18.57 24.59
C GLU A 68 -11.30 19.01 23.32
N GLU A 69 -10.57 19.31 22.25
CA GLU A 69 -11.09 19.69 20.94
C GLU A 69 -11.02 18.55 19.90
N GLN A 70 -10.96 17.28 20.34
CA GLN A 70 -10.80 16.11 19.46
C GLN A 70 -11.77 16.13 18.26
N GLU A 71 -13.06 16.37 18.49
CA GLU A 71 -14.07 16.36 17.41
C GLU A 71 -13.80 17.44 16.36
N ALA A 72 -13.48 18.68 16.78
CA ALA A 72 -13.22 19.79 15.89
C ALA A 72 -11.93 19.59 15.09
N LEU A 73 -10.85 19.16 15.75
CA LEU A 73 -9.58 18.86 15.10
C LEU A 73 -9.73 17.74 14.06
N LEU A 74 -10.45 16.67 14.39
CA LEU A 74 -10.67 15.56 13.45
C LEU A 74 -11.55 15.96 12.26
N GLU A 75 -12.56 16.80 12.45
CA GLU A 75 -13.39 17.30 11.36
C GLU A 75 -12.57 18.15 10.38
N GLU A 76 -11.72 19.03 10.91
CA GLU A 76 -10.83 19.86 10.10
C GLU A 76 -9.81 19.01 9.34
N ILE A 77 -9.05 18.16 10.04
CA ILE A 77 -8.05 17.28 9.44
C ILE A 77 -8.69 16.40 8.36
N LYS A 78 -9.89 15.87 8.61
CA LYS A 78 -10.61 15.03 7.64
C LYS A 78 -10.91 15.78 6.35
N ALA A 79 -11.39 17.02 6.43
CA ALA A 79 -11.73 17.80 5.25
C ALA A 79 -10.49 17.99 4.34
N TYR A 80 -9.37 18.41 4.93
CA TYR A 80 -8.13 18.62 4.19
C TYR A 80 -7.48 17.32 3.72
N ALA A 81 -7.53 16.25 4.52
CA ALA A 81 -7.00 14.94 4.13
C ALA A 81 -7.76 14.33 2.95
N ILE A 82 -9.09 14.45 2.91
CA ILE A 82 -9.87 14.00 1.75
C ILE A 82 -9.49 14.81 0.50
N GLU A 83 -9.27 16.12 0.63
CA GLU A 83 -8.87 16.96 -0.51
C GLU A 83 -7.45 16.66 -1.02
N GLN A 84 -6.48 16.42 -0.12
CA GLN A 84 -5.07 16.29 -0.48
C GLN A 84 -4.60 14.84 -0.66
N LEU A 85 -5.16 13.90 0.10
CA LEU A 85 -4.79 12.49 0.08
C LEU A 85 -5.85 11.60 -0.56
N GLY A 86 -7.11 12.06 -0.62
CA GLY A 86 -8.23 11.31 -1.18
C GLY A 86 -8.90 10.33 -0.22
N TYR A 87 -8.42 10.21 1.03
CA TYR A 87 -8.98 9.32 2.05
C TYR A 87 -8.72 9.88 3.45
N PHE A 88 -9.32 9.26 4.47
CA PHE A 88 -9.09 9.61 5.86
C PHE A 88 -9.02 8.37 6.76
N LEU A 89 -8.11 8.40 7.72
CA LEU A 89 -7.99 7.45 8.82
C LEU A 89 -7.91 8.24 10.11
N THR A 90 -8.70 7.86 11.11
CA THR A 90 -8.58 8.43 12.46
C THR A 90 -7.30 7.95 13.15
N PRO A 91 -6.84 8.61 14.23
CA PRO A 91 -5.65 8.16 14.96
C PRO A 91 -5.73 6.72 15.47
N GLU A 92 -6.93 6.25 15.88
CA GLU A 92 -7.16 4.88 16.37
C GLU A 92 -7.03 3.82 15.26
N GLU A 93 -7.22 4.24 14.01
CA GLU A 93 -7.18 3.39 12.82
C GLU A 93 -5.81 3.38 12.15
N LEU A 94 -4.82 4.05 12.74
CA LEU A 94 -3.44 3.99 12.25
C LEU A 94 -2.87 2.58 12.42
N PHE A 95 -2.07 2.16 11.44
CA PHE A 95 -1.43 0.85 11.39
C PHE A 95 -0.66 0.52 12.68
N SER A 96 0.08 1.49 13.20
CA SER A 96 0.86 1.35 14.44
C SER A 96 -0.02 1.10 15.66
N GLN A 97 -1.19 1.74 15.74
CA GLN A 97 -2.16 1.51 16.81
C GLN A 97 -2.76 0.11 16.75
N ILE A 98 -3.14 -0.35 15.55
CA ILE A 98 -3.69 -1.69 15.36
C ILE A 98 -2.63 -2.77 15.61
N ALA A 99 -1.40 -2.57 15.16
CA ALA A 99 -0.27 -3.47 15.44
C ALA A 99 0.02 -3.55 16.95
N SER A 100 0.02 -2.41 17.64
CA SER A 100 0.21 -2.32 19.09
C SER A 100 -0.91 -3.03 19.86
N ARG A 101 -2.19 -2.78 19.52
CA ARG A 101 -3.34 -3.46 20.14
C ARG A 101 -3.28 -4.96 19.92
N GLY A 102 -2.97 -5.40 18.70
CA GLY A 102 -2.77 -6.82 18.38
C GLY A 102 -1.65 -7.49 19.19
N ASN A 103 -0.59 -6.76 19.52
CA ASN A 103 0.51 -7.25 20.36
C ASN A 103 0.18 -7.25 21.86
N GLY A 104 -0.93 -6.62 22.27
CA GLY A 104 -1.37 -6.52 23.65
C GLY A 104 -1.79 -7.85 24.29
N THR A 105 -1.94 -7.82 25.61
CA THR A 105 -2.45 -8.96 26.40
C THR A 105 -3.96 -8.91 26.63
N THR A 106 -4.56 -7.73 26.45
CA THR A 106 -6.00 -7.45 26.59
C THR A 106 -6.49 -6.91 25.27
N ASP A 107 -7.68 -7.36 24.82
CA ASP A 107 -8.34 -6.86 23.61
C ASP A 107 -7.49 -6.95 22.32
N ASN A 108 -6.71 -8.03 22.20
CA ASN A 108 -5.81 -8.25 21.07
C ASN A 108 -6.46 -8.91 19.86
N PHE A 109 -7.79 -8.94 19.83
CA PHE A 109 -8.56 -9.51 18.74
C PHE A 109 -8.97 -8.41 17.76
N ILE A 110 -8.22 -8.26 16.67
CA ILE A 110 -8.25 -7.08 15.80
C ILE A 110 -8.93 -7.32 14.44
N LEU A 111 -9.41 -8.53 14.16
CA LEU A 111 -9.90 -8.88 12.82
C LEU A 111 -11.12 -8.07 12.38
N GLU A 112 -12.06 -7.86 13.30
CA GLU A 112 -13.28 -7.09 13.03
C GLU A 112 -12.96 -5.61 12.84
N ASP A 113 -12.11 -5.06 13.69
CA ASP A 113 -11.66 -3.67 13.57
C ASP A 113 -10.90 -3.45 12.28
N LEU A 114 -9.95 -4.34 11.95
CA LEU A 114 -9.17 -4.24 10.71
C LEU A 114 -10.08 -4.34 9.47
N THR A 115 -11.09 -5.22 9.49
CA THR A 115 -12.09 -5.27 8.42
C THR A 115 -12.86 -3.97 8.32
N SER A 116 -13.20 -3.35 9.45
CA SER A 116 -13.93 -2.08 9.50
C SER A 116 -13.07 -0.91 9.01
N ILE A 117 -11.80 -0.87 9.37
CA ILE A 117 -10.84 0.15 8.94
C ILE A 117 -10.65 0.13 7.43
N LEU A 118 -10.43 -1.05 6.85
CA LEU A 118 -10.24 -1.17 5.41
C LEU A 118 -11.49 -0.73 4.63
N ARG A 119 -12.68 -1.01 5.18
CA ARG A 119 -13.94 -0.48 4.64
C ARG A 119 -14.07 1.02 4.86
N ASN A 120 -13.63 1.53 6.00
CA ASN A 120 -13.72 2.95 6.32
C ASN A 120 -12.86 3.79 5.36
N ILE A 121 -11.67 3.31 4.98
CA ILE A 121 -10.85 3.95 3.93
C ILE A 121 -11.69 4.16 2.67
N GLU A 122 -12.34 3.10 2.15
CA GLU A 122 -13.21 3.21 0.97
C GLU A 122 -14.39 4.16 1.22
N GLN A 123 -15.04 4.06 2.39
CA GLN A 123 -16.19 4.90 2.74
C GLN A 123 -15.87 6.39 2.82
N THR A 124 -14.66 6.76 3.28
CA THR A 124 -14.24 8.16 3.38
C THR A 124 -14.09 8.83 2.01
N THR A 125 -13.96 8.04 0.95
CA THR A 125 -13.83 8.50 -0.44
C THR A 125 -15.17 8.60 -1.17
N MET A 126 -16.27 8.13 -0.56
CA MET A 126 -17.58 8.11 -1.26
C MET A 126 -18.10 9.53 -1.50
N GLY A 127 -18.41 9.83 -2.77
CA GLY A 127 -18.89 11.14 -3.21
C GLY A 127 -17.77 12.18 -3.41
N THR A 128 -16.50 11.79 -3.33
CA THR A 128 -15.33 12.66 -3.59
C THR A 128 -14.70 12.33 -4.94
N GLU A 129 -13.74 13.14 -5.40
CA GLU A 129 -13.03 12.88 -6.67
C GLU A 129 -12.20 11.59 -6.63
N SER A 130 -11.79 11.13 -5.45
CA SER A 130 -10.99 9.93 -5.21
C SER A 130 -11.79 8.64 -5.07
N GLU A 131 -13.13 8.67 -5.19
CA GLU A 131 -13.98 7.49 -5.02
C GLU A 131 -13.52 6.31 -5.91
N ASP A 132 -13.30 6.57 -7.20
CA ASP A 132 -12.92 5.55 -8.17
C ASP A 132 -11.53 4.93 -7.90
N ASP A 133 -10.65 5.67 -7.21
CA ASP A 133 -9.30 5.21 -6.87
C ASP A 133 -9.33 4.15 -5.77
N PHE A 134 -10.26 4.28 -4.81
CA PHE A 134 -10.33 3.44 -3.60
C PHE A 134 -11.47 2.41 -3.60
N VAL A 135 -12.50 2.57 -4.43
CA VAL A 135 -13.62 1.60 -4.47
C VAL A 135 -13.13 0.18 -4.73
N HIS A 136 -13.53 -0.73 -3.85
CA HIS A 136 -13.21 -2.17 -3.89
C HIS A 136 -11.72 -2.49 -3.83
N LEU A 137 -10.87 -1.56 -3.41
CA LEU A 137 -9.43 -1.72 -3.44
C LEU A 137 -8.95 -2.85 -2.50
N PHE A 138 -9.63 -3.05 -1.36
CA PHE A 138 -9.25 -4.07 -0.37
C PHE A 138 -10.07 -5.36 -0.44
N GLU A 139 -10.90 -5.56 -1.47
CA GLU A 139 -11.84 -6.68 -1.52
C GLU A 139 -11.18 -8.07 -1.57
N ASP A 140 -9.97 -8.15 -2.12
CA ASP A 140 -9.21 -9.40 -2.21
C ASP A 140 -8.62 -9.81 -0.85
N LEU A 141 -8.69 -8.93 0.15
CA LEU A 141 -8.18 -9.15 1.50
C LEU A 141 -9.20 -9.86 2.40
N ASP A 142 -9.48 -11.14 2.12
CA ASP A 142 -10.40 -11.94 2.93
C ASP A 142 -9.77 -12.40 4.25
N LEU A 143 -9.96 -11.61 5.31
CA LEU A 143 -9.50 -11.93 6.68
C LEU A 143 -10.26 -13.11 7.32
N THR A 144 -11.35 -13.58 6.70
CA THR A 144 -12.15 -14.73 7.15
C THR A 144 -11.73 -16.05 6.50
N SER A 145 -10.76 -16.00 5.59
CA SER A 145 -10.29 -17.17 4.85
C SER A 145 -9.76 -18.28 5.76
N THR A 146 -10.17 -19.51 5.47
CA THR A 146 -9.67 -20.70 6.17
C THR A 146 -8.19 -20.99 5.88
N LYS A 147 -7.61 -20.34 4.85
CA LYS A 147 -6.18 -20.45 4.51
C LYS A 147 -5.28 -19.77 5.54
N LEU A 148 -5.76 -18.67 6.14
CA LEU A 148 -5.08 -17.97 7.23
C LEU A 148 -5.08 -18.77 8.55
N GLY A 149 -6.04 -19.70 8.69
CA GLY A 149 -6.21 -20.51 9.89
C GLY A 149 -7.58 -21.16 9.94
N LYS A 150 -7.66 -22.37 10.50
CA LYS A 150 -8.94 -23.10 10.62
C LYS A 150 -9.86 -22.45 11.64
N ARG A 151 -9.29 -21.92 12.72
CA ARG A 151 -10.02 -21.20 13.77
C ARG A 151 -9.74 -19.72 13.72
N VAL A 152 -10.68 -18.92 14.19
CA VAL A 152 -10.61 -17.46 14.14
C VAL A 152 -9.40 -16.93 14.92
N GLU A 153 -9.06 -17.54 16.05
CA GLU A 153 -7.90 -17.17 16.87
C GLU A 153 -6.57 -17.43 16.13
N GLN A 154 -6.52 -18.44 15.27
CA GLN A 154 -5.34 -18.72 14.46
C GLN A 154 -5.15 -17.64 13.38
N ARG A 155 -6.25 -17.20 12.77
CA ARG A 155 -6.24 -16.11 11.77
C ARG A 155 -5.80 -14.80 12.41
N ASN A 156 -6.38 -14.46 13.56
CA ASN A 156 -6.01 -13.28 14.33
C ASN A 156 -4.52 -13.30 14.69
N LYS A 157 -4.03 -14.42 15.22
CA LYS A 157 -2.61 -14.57 15.56
C LYS A 157 -1.69 -14.37 14.35
N LEU A 158 -2.04 -14.92 13.18
CA LEU A 158 -1.24 -14.75 11.98
C LEU A 158 -1.21 -13.29 11.51
N ILE A 159 -2.37 -12.64 11.45
CA ILE A 159 -2.50 -11.24 11.02
C ILE A 159 -1.76 -10.31 11.99
N VAL A 160 -1.96 -10.48 13.29
CA VAL A 160 -1.21 -9.76 14.33
C VAL A 160 0.30 -9.91 14.14
N GLN A 161 0.78 -11.12 13.88
CA GLN A 161 2.20 -11.34 13.60
C GLN A 161 2.66 -10.56 12.35
N VAL A 162 1.87 -10.51 11.29
CA VAL A 162 2.18 -9.72 10.09
C VAL A 162 2.28 -8.23 10.43
N LEU A 163 1.26 -7.68 11.11
CA LEU A 163 1.25 -6.26 11.46
C LEU A 163 2.44 -5.89 12.35
N ILE A 164 2.75 -6.69 13.39
CA ILE A 164 3.91 -6.43 14.27
C ILE A 164 5.24 -6.45 13.52
N HIS A 165 5.40 -7.34 12.53
CA HIS A 165 6.65 -7.39 11.77
C HIS A 165 6.76 -6.22 10.78
N LEU A 166 5.66 -5.83 10.14
CA LEU A 166 5.61 -4.68 9.25
C LEU A 166 5.80 -3.36 10.00
N ASP A 167 5.23 -3.22 11.21
CA ASP A 167 5.35 -2.03 12.06
C ASP A 167 6.80 -1.71 12.45
N LYS A 168 7.65 -2.74 12.54
CA LYS A 168 9.10 -2.58 12.79
C LYS A 168 9.88 -2.02 11.60
N ILE A 169 9.27 -1.98 10.41
CA ILE A 169 9.91 -1.47 9.20
C ILE A 169 9.52 -0.01 9.02
N ASN A 170 10.50 0.87 9.13
CA ASN A 170 10.33 2.27 8.77
C ASN A 170 10.26 2.41 7.24
N PHE A 171 9.18 2.99 6.70
CA PHE A 171 9.07 3.25 5.26
C PHE A 171 9.74 4.57 4.82
N GLU A 172 10.28 5.35 5.76
CA GLU A 172 11.03 6.59 5.50
C GLU A 172 10.30 7.61 4.59
N LEU A 173 8.98 7.72 4.71
CA LEU A 173 8.16 8.62 3.87
C LEU A 173 8.55 10.11 3.95
N LYS A 174 9.29 10.50 4.98
CA LYS A 174 9.80 11.87 5.24
C LYS A 174 11.05 12.22 4.46
N ASN A 175 11.83 11.23 4.04
CA ASN A 175 13.00 11.46 3.19
C ASN A 175 12.54 11.46 1.72
N HIS A 176 13.18 12.24 0.86
CA HIS A 176 12.86 12.38 -0.57
C HIS A 176 12.93 11.07 -1.42
N ASP A 177 13.07 9.92 -0.77
CA ASP A 177 13.19 8.59 -1.34
C ASP A 177 11.84 7.84 -1.34
N ARG A 178 10.70 8.52 -1.64
CA ARG A 178 9.38 7.86 -1.82
C ARG A 178 9.42 6.76 -2.89
N ASP A 179 10.30 6.94 -3.88
CA ASP A 179 10.65 5.93 -4.88
C ASP A 179 11.11 4.60 -4.25
N VAL A 180 11.70 4.60 -3.06
CA VAL A 180 12.25 3.40 -2.42
C VAL A 180 11.16 2.44 -1.95
N LEU A 181 10.07 2.95 -1.36
CA LEU A 181 8.96 2.08 -0.95
C LEU A 181 8.21 1.54 -2.17
N GLY A 182 7.88 2.41 -3.13
CA GLY A 182 7.25 2.01 -4.39
C GLY A 182 8.07 0.95 -5.12
N ASP A 183 9.39 1.16 -5.22
CA ASP A 183 10.31 0.17 -5.79
C ASP A 183 10.34 -1.14 -5.00
N ALA A 184 10.32 -1.09 -3.67
CA ALA A 184 10.29 -2.29 -2.84
C ALA A 184 8.98 -3.07 -3.00
N TYR A 185 7.87 -2.36 -3.23
CA TYR A 185 6.59 -2.96 -3.59
C TYR A 185 6.64 -3.60 -4.99
N GLU A 186 7.20 -2.93 -6.00
CA GLU A 186 7.44 -3.51 -7.34
C GLU A 186 8.32 -4.77 -7.26
N TYR A 187 9.34 -4.76 -6.39
CA TYR A 187 10.19 -5.92 -6.13
C TYR A 187 9.39 -7.09 -5.55
N LEU A 188 8.53 -6.86 -4.56
CA LEU A 188 7.68 -7.92 -4.01
C LEU A 188 6.74 -8.51 -5.06
N ILE A 189 6.09 -7.67 -5.87
CA ILE A 189 5.26 -8.13 -6.99
C ILE A 189 6.07 -9.06 -7.89
N ALA A 190 7.30 -8.68 -8.24
CA ALA A 190 8.20 -9.47 -9.06
C ALA A 190 8.57 -10.82 -8.39
N GLN A 191 8.87 -10.82 -7.09
CA GLN A 191 9.19 -12.05 -6.34
C GLN A 191 8.02 -13.02 -6.29
N PHE A 192 6.80 -12.52 -6.05
CA PHE A 192 5.60 -13.34 -6.07
C PHE A 192 5.31 -13.89 -7.46
N ALA A 193 5.45 -13.07 -8.51
CA ALA A 193 5.29 -13.54 -9.89
C ALA A 193 6.31 -14.63 -10.27
N ALA A 194 7.57 -14.49 -9.85
CA ALA A 194 8.60 -15.51 -10.07
C ALA A 194 8.33 -16.80 -9.28
N GLY A 195 7.82 -16.69 -8.06
CA GLY A 195 7.48 -17.81 -7.19
C GLY A 195 6.22 -18.60 -7.57
N ALA A 196 5.31 -17.99 -8.34
CA ALA A 196 4.02 -18.56 -8.73
C ALA A 196 4.13 -19.83 -9.60
N GLY A 197 5.27 -20.05 -10.26
CA GLY A 197 5.50 -21.21 -11.14
C GLY A 197 4.53 -21.33 -12.33
N LYS A 198 3.60 -20.38 -12.50
CA LYS A 198 2.67 -20.33 -13.64
C LYS A 198 3.41 -19.79 -14.87
N LYS A 199 3.13 -20.38 -16.03
CA LYS A 199 3.51 -19.87 -17.36
C LYS A 199 2.77 -18.57 -17.72
N ALA A 200 2.62 -17.67 -16.76
CA ALA A 200 1.73 -16.52 -16.86
C ALA A 200 2.55 -15.26 -17.13
N GLY A 201 2.84 -15.02 -18.41
CA GLY A 201 3.39 -13.75 -18.89
C GLY A 201 2.43 -12.57 -18.74
N GLU A 202 1.26 -12.77 -18.12
CA GLU A 202 0.18 -11.79 -17.95
C GLU A 202 0.35 -10.92 -16.69
N PHE A 203 1.10 -11.37 -15.67
CA PHE A 203 1.11 -10.68 -14.36
C PHE A 203 2.27 -9.71 -14.15
N TYR A 204 3.41 -9.93 -14.82
CA TYR A 204 4.63 -9.18 -14.55
C TYR A 204 5.59 -9.23 -15.74
N THR A 205 6.08 -8.06 -16.14
CA THR A 205 7.16 -7.93 -17.12
C THR A 205 8.50 -7.83 -16.39
N PRO A 206 9.46 -8.75 -16.60
CA PRO A 206 10.77 -8.71 -15.95
C PRO A 206 11.44 -7.35 -16.09
N GLN A 207 12.07 -6.84 -15.02
CA GLN A 207 12.64 -5.48 -15.01
C GLN A 207 13.57 -5.21 -16.19
N GLN A 208 14.39 -6.18 -16.59
CA GLN A 208 15.31 -6.01 -17.72
C GLN A 208 14.56 -5.75 -19.03
N VAL A 209 13.43 -6.44 -19.25
CA VAL A 209 12.59 -6.27 -20.44
C VAL A 209 11.85 -4.93 -20.36
N SER A 210 11.22 -4.62 -19.22
CA SER A 210 10.51 -3.36 -19.00
C SER A 210 11.40 -2.15 -19.23
N LYS A 211 12.67 -2.21 -18.76
CA LYS A 211 13.63 -1.12 -18.95
C LYS A 211 13.98 -0.90 -20.42
N ILE A 212 14.11 -1.96 -21.21
CA ILE A 212 14.38 -1.85 -22.65
C ILE A 212 13.16 -1.23 -23.35
N LEU A 213 11.96 -1.75 -23.07
CA LEU A 213 10.72 -1.23 -23.67
C LEU A 213 10.49 0.25 -23.34
N ALA A 214 10.66 0.62 -22.06
CA ALA A 214 10.55 2.00 -21.62
C ALA A 214 11.52 2.92 -22.39
N LYS A 215 12.80 2.55 -22.45
CA LYS A 215 13.81 3.32 -23.21
C LYS A 215 13.52 3.45 -24.70
N VAL A 216 12.91 2.44 -25.30
CA VAL A 216 12.51 2.48 -26.72
C VAL A 216 11.38 3.50 -26.92
N VAL A 217 10.34 3.48 -26.08
CA VAL A 217 9.18 4.37 -26.25
C VAL A 217 9.45 5.82 -25.83
N THR A 218 10.43 6.04 -24.96
CA THR A 218 10.89 7.36 -24.49
C THR A 218 12.06 7.92 -25.30
N HIS A 219 12.61 7.19 -26.27
CA HIS A 219 13.80 7.62 -27.01
C HIS A 219 13.64 9.02 -27.62
N GLY A 220 14.54 9.93 -27.24
CA GLY A 220 14.57 11.31 -27.74
C GLY A 220 13.47 12.22 -27.15
N LYS A 221 12.76 11.79 -26.11
CA LYS A 221 11.69 12.55 -25.46
C LYS A 221 12.09 12.84 -24.01
N SER A 222 11.84 14.06 -23.55
CA SER A 222 11.97 14.44 -22.14
C SER A 222 10.62 14.44 -21.41
N LYS A 223 9.50 14.51 -22.13
CA LYS A 223 8.15 14.49 -21.57
C LYS A 223 7.20 13.67 -22.43
N LEU A 224 6.19 13.09 -21.80
CA LEU A 224 5.09 12.41 -22.48
C LEU A 224 3.76 13.01 -22.05
N LYS A 225 2.90 13.32 -23.03
CA LYS A 225 1.52 13.73 -22.73
C LYS A 225 0.71 12.58 -22.13
N SER A 226 0.90 11.37 -22.66
CA SER A 226 0.21 10.19 -22.18
C SER A 226 1.00 8.91 -22.45
N VAL A 227 0.79 7.91 -21.60
CA VAL A 227 1.25 6.53 -21.77
C VAL A 227 0.05 5.61 -21.65
N TYR A 228 -0.07 4.63 -22.55
CA TYR A 228 -1.16 3.67 -22.55
C TYR A 228 -0.63 2.23 -22.59
N ASP A 229 -1.13 1.38 -21.70
CA ASP A 229 -0.89 -0.06 -21.69
C ASP A 229 -2.25 -0.80 -21.63
N PRO A 230 -2.65 -1.48 -22.73
CA PRO A 230 -3.95 -2.18 -22.81
C PRO A 230 -4.02 -3.47 -21.99
N THR A 231 -2.89 -3.94 -21.44
CA THR A 231 -2.78 -5.16 -20.64
C THR A 231 -1.76 -4.92 -19.52
N CYS A 232 -2.04 -3.94 -18.67
CA CYS A 232 -1.04 -3.32 -17.82
C CYS A 232 -0.56 -4.20 -16.65
N GLY A 233 -1.25 -5.31 -16.35
CA GLY A 233 -0.90 -6.16 -15.22
C GLY A 233 -0.86 -5.33 -13.94
N SER A 234 0.25 -5.39 -13.21
CA SER A 234 0.48 -4.59 -11.99
C SER A 234 0.76 -3.10 -12.22
N GLY A 235 0.68 -2.59 -13.46
CA GLY A 235 1.03 -1.21 -13.81
C GLY A 235 2.54 -0.91 -13.80
N SER A 236 3.40 -1.89 -13.47
CA SER A 236 4.85 -1.69 -13.33
C SER A 236 5.54 -1.20 -14.61
N LEU A 237 5.05 -1.58 -15.80
CA LEU A 237 5.61 -1.09 -17.06
C LEU A 237 5.30 0.40 -17.27
N LEU A 238 4.09 0.83 -16.95
CA LEU A 238 3.68 2.24 -17.01
C LEU A 238 4.57 3.10 -16.11
N LEU A 239 4.75 2.68 -14.86
CA LEU A 239 5.63 3.35 -13.89
C LEU A 239 7.10 3.34 -14.36
N ARG A 240 7.55 2.27 -15.02
CA ARG A 240 8.90 2.21 -15.60
C ARG A 240 9.10 3.24 -16.71
N VAL A 241 8.09 3.51 -17.51
CA VAL A 241 8.15 4.57 -18.54
C VAL A 241 8.33 5.94 -17.89
N ALA A 242 7.63 6.20 -16.77
CA ALA A 242 7.75 7.44 -16.01
C ALA A 242 9.18 7.68 -15.52
N LYS A 243 9.90 6.62 -15.12
CA LYS A 243 11.30 6.69 -14.66
C LYS A 243 12.32 7.02 -15.78
N GLU A 244 11.93 7.03 -17.06
CA GLU A 244 12.82 7.30 -18.19
C GLU A 244 12.59 8.69 -18.83
N VAL A 245 11.68 9.50 -18.28
CA VAL A 245 11.38 10.87 -18.71
C VAL A 245 11.21 11.79 -17.50
N ASP A 246 11.22 13.11 -17.71
CA ASP A 246 11.06 14.08 -16.62
C ASP A 246 9.59 14.20 -16.17
N ASP A 247 8.64 13.89 -17.06
CA ASP A 247 7.22 14.10 -16.81
C ASP A 247 6.34 13.23 -17.72
N VAL A 248 5.29 12.64 -17.15
CA VAL A 248 4.20 11.94 -17.85
C VAL A 248 2.88 12.52 -17.36
N SER A 249 2.14 13.21 -18.24
CA SER A 249 0.93 13.92 -17.78
C SER A 249 -0.27 13.02 -17.54
N ASN A 250 -0.38 11.86 -18.21
CA ASN A 250 -1.52 10.95 -18.05
C ASN A 250 -1.10 9.49 -18.23
N PHE A 251 -1.56 8.63 -17.33
CA PHE A 251 -1.43 7.19 -17.45
C PHE A 251 -2.78 6.57 -17.80
N TYR A 252 -2.78 5.67 -18.76
CA TYR A 252 -3.95 4.87 -19.12
C TYR A 252 -3.57 3.40 -19.05
N GLY A 253 -4.31 2.62 -18.29
CA GLY A 253 -4.10 1.19 -18.14
C GLY A 253 -5.41 0.43 -18.32
N GLN A 254 -5.34 -0.76 -18.90
CA GLN A 254 -6.44 -1.71 -18.89
C GLN A 254 -5.95 -3.06 -18.38
N GLU A 255 -6.71 -3.66 -17.47
CA GLU A 255 -6.45 -4.99 -16.92
C GLU A 255 -7.76 -5.77 -16.82
N LEU A 256 -7.73 -7.04 -17.22
CA LEU A 256 -8.90 -7.91 -17.25
C LEU A 256 -9.15 -8.56 -15.88
N ASN A 257 -8.07 -8.94 -15.18
CA ASN A 257 -8.14 -9.62 -13.90
C ASN A 257 -8.35 -8.61 -12.77
N ARG A 258 -9.49 -8.70 -12.07
CA ARG A 258 -9.89 -7.76 -11.00
C ARG A 258 -8.84 -7.64 -9.88
N THR A 259 -8.31 -8.75 -9.38
CA THR A 259 -7.26 -8.72 -8.35
C THR A 259 -5.98 -8.02 -8.83
N THR A 260 -5.62 -8.23 -10.09
CA THR A 260 -4.43 -7.59 -10.70
C THR A 260 -4.69 -6.10 -10.99
N TYR A 261 -5.93 -5.75 -11.33
CA TYR A 261 -6.37 -4.36 -11.47
C TYR A 261 -6.28 -3.60 -10.14
N ASN A 262 -6.73 -4.20 -9.02
CA ASN A 262 -6.59 -3.61 -7.68
C ASN A 262 -5.12 -3.43 -7.31
N LEU A 263 -4.28 -4.43 -7.62
CA LEU A 263 -2.84 -4.33 -7.42
C LEU A 263 -2.22 -3.18 -8.23
N ALA A 264 -2.65 -2.98 -9.47
CA ALA A 264 -2.17 -1.86 -10.29
C ALA A 264 -2.54 -0.50 -9.67
N ARG A 265 -3.80 -0.34 -9.20
CA ARG A 265 -4.25 0.87 -8.52
C ARG A 265 -3.43 1.18 -7.26
N MET A 266 -3.26 0.19 -6.37
CA MET A 266 -2.40 0.34 -5.19
C MET A 266 -0.98 0.76 -5.57
N ASN A 267 -0.43 0.13 -6.62
CA ASN A 267 0.92 0.40 -7.09
C ASN A 267 1.08 1.82 -7.64
N MET A 268 0.08 2.34 -8.38
CA MET A 268 0.06 3.73 -8.84
C MET A 268 0.01 4.72 -7.66
N ILE A 269 -0.90 4.49 -6.70
CA ILE A 269 -1.07 5.35 -5.52
C ILE A 269 0.24 5.45 -4.71
N MET A 270 0.98 4.34 -4.53
CA MET A 270 2.27 4.39 -3.83
C MET A 270 3.38 5.12 -4.58
N HIS A 271 3.22 5.33 -5.88
CA HIS A 271 4.13 6.11 -6.71
C HIS A 271 3.61 7.55 -6.90
N ASP A 272 2.60 7.98 -6.15
CA ASP A 272 1.97 9.30 -6.26
C ASP A 272 1.46 9.59 -7.70
N VAL A 273 0.92 8.56 -8.38
CA VAL A 273 0.31 8.62 -9.73
C VAL A 273 -1.20 8.46 -9.66
#